data_AF-A0A0F9TL65-F1
#
_entry.id   AF-A0A0F9TL65-F1
#
_cell.length_a   1.000
_cell.length_b   1.000
_cell.length_c   1.000
_cell.angle_alpha   90.00
_cell.angle_beta   90.00
_cell.angle_gamma   90.00
#
_symmetry.space_group_name_H-M   'P 1'
#
loop_
_entity.id
_entity.type
_entity.pdbx_description
1 polymer ?
#
loop_
_entity_poly.entity_id
_entity_poly.type
_entity_poly.pdbx_seq_one_letter_code
_entity_poly.pdbx_strand_id
1 'polypeptide(L)' 'MPLSVETISKGDSLDSVRRKISRTIDQLIHNENKTPKEAAGQAYGMAEKAWGRKIPRGN' A
#
# COMPACT_ATOMS: atom_id res chain seq x y z
N MET A 1 -8.33 12.68 -2.84
CA MET A 1 -6.90 12.72 -2.48
C MET A 1 -6.26 11.45 -3.03
N PRO A 2 -5.09 11.51 -3.67
CA PRO A 2 -4.40 10.30 -4.11
C PRO A 2 -4.01 9.45 -2.90
N LEU A 3 -4.05 8.13 -3.05
CA LEU A 3 -3.66 7.19 -2.00
C LEU A 3 -2.14 7.26 -1.80
N SER A 4 -1.68 7.10 -0.56
CA SER A 4 -0.25 7.15 -0.22
C SER A 4 0.60 6.21 -1.07
N VAL A 5 0.07 5.05 -1.47
CA VAL A 5 0.72 4.08 -2.36
C VAL A 5 0.95 4.58 -3.80
N GLU A 6 0.17 5.55 -4.28
CA GLU A 6 0.37 6.13 -5.62
C GLU A 6 1.61 7.02 -5.68
N THR A 7 2.10 7.47 -4.52
CA THR A 7 3.35 8.23 -4.40
C THR A 7 4.59 7.33 -4.33
N ILE A 8 4.43 6.00 -4.37
CA ILE A 8 5.56 5.07 -4.32
C ILE A 8 6.38 5.19 -5.60
N SER A 9 7.68 5.41 -5.45
CA SER A 9 8.64 5.41 -6.56
C SER A 9 9.58 4.22 -6.48
N LYS A 10 10.13 3.79 -7.61
CA LYS A 10 11.08 2.65 -7.70
C LYS A 10 12.29 2.78 -6.75
N GLY A 11 12.72 4.02 -6.49
CA GLY A 11 13.79 4.36 -5.55
C GLY A 11 13.42 4.36 -4.07
N ASP A 12 12.13 4.26 -3.71
CA ASP A 12 11.71 4.18 -2.31
C ASP A 12 12.26 2.89 -1.66
N SER A 13 12.72 3.02 -0.42
CA SER A 13 13.11 1.89 0.42
C SER A 13 11.89 1.06 0.81
N LEU A 14 12.09 -0.25 1.02
CA LEU A 14 11.03 -1.18 1.45
C LEU A 14 10.27 -0.67 2.68
N ASP A 15 10.96 -0.05 3.62
CA ASP A 15 10.39 0.49 4.85
C ASP A 15 9.43 1.67 4.59
N SER A 16 9.83 2.58 3.70
CA SER A 16 8.97 3.69 3.26
C SER A 16 7.76 3.19 2.48
N VAL A 17 7.93 2.16 1.64
CA VAL A 17 6.81 1.50 0.95
C VAL A 17 5.84 0.87 1.95
N ARG A 18 6.33 0.17 2.97
CA ARG A 18 5.50 -0.40 4.04
C ARG A 18 4.71 0.67 4.78
N ARG A 19 5.33 1.79 5.14
CA ARG A 19 4.63 2.93 5.76
C ARG A 19 3.51 3.49 4.86
N LYS A 20 3.77 3.63 3.57
CA LYS A 20 2.77 4.10 2.59
C LYS A 20 1.61 3.11 2.46
N ILE A 21 1.90 1.80 2.45
CA ILE A 21 0.88 0.74 2.45
C ILE A 21 0.02 0.81 3.71
N SER A 22 0.62 0.89 4.91
CA SER A 22 -0.13 1.02 6.16
C SER A 22 -1.07 2.22 6.14
N ARG A 23 -0.59 3.40 5.72
CA ARG A 23 -1.46 4.58 5.57
C ARG A 23 -2.60 4.36 4.57
N THR A 24 -2.32 3.71 3.45
CA THR A 24 -3.38 3.40 2.48
C THR A 24 -4.38 2.39 3.02
N ILE A 25 -3.94 1.40 3.81
CA ILE A 25 -4.86 0.47 4.47
C ILE A 25 -5.80 1.24 5.40
N ASP A 26 -5.27 2.11 6.27
CA ASP A 26 -6.08 2.98 7.13
C ASP A 26 -7.06 3.83 6.31
N GLN A 27 -6.59 4.46 5.23
CA GLN A 27 -7.46 5.27 4.37
C GLN A 27 -8.57 4.44 3.70
N LEU A 28 -8.27 3.21 3.27
CA LEU A 28 -9.27 2.33 2.64
C LEU A 28 -10.29 1.83 3.67
N ILE A 29 -9.86 1.53 4.89
CA ILE A 29 -10.76 1.13 5.99
C ILE A 29 -11.66 2.31 6.35
N HIS A 30 -11.09 3.50 6.59
CA HIS A 30 -11.84 4.66 7.05
C HIS A 30 -12.73 5.29 5.98
N ASN A 31 -12.28 5.35 4.72
CA ASN A 31 -13.02 6.02 3.65
C ASN A 31 -13.98 5.09 2.91
N GLU A 32 -13.56 3.85 2.66
CA GLU A 32 -14.35 2.88 1.87
C GLU A 32 -15.02 1.81 2.73
N ASN A 33 -14.92 1.88 4.07
CA ASN A 33 -15.47 0.90 5.00
C ASN A 33 -15.02 -0.54 4.71
N LYS A 34 -13.82 -0.69 4.11
CA LYS A 34 -13.27 -1.99 3.73
C LYS A 34 -12.77 -2.74 4.95
N THR A 35 -12.86 -4.08 4.90
CA THR A 35 -12.23 -4.90 5.91
C THR A 35 -10.70 -4.76 5.84
N PRO A 36 -9.96 -4.90 6.96
CA PRO A 36 -8.50 -4.81 6.96
C PRO A 36 -7.84 -5.75 5.95
N LYS A 37 -8.44 -6.92 5.72
CA LYS A 37 -7.96 -7.93 4.76
C LYS A 37 -8.08 -7.45 3.32
N GLU A 38 -9.23 -6.88 2.95
CA GLU A 38 -9.47 -6.34 1.60
C GLU A 38 -8.63 -5.09 1.34
N ALA A 39 -8.58 -4.19 2.32
CA ALA A 39 -7.76 -2.99 2.27
C ALA A 39 -6.27 -3.33 2.11
N ALA A 40 -5.77 -4.31 2.85
CA ALA A 40 -4.40 -4.80 2.70
C ALA A 40 -4.16 -5.36 1.29
N GLY A 41 -5.02 -6.26 0.81
CA GLY A 41 -4.89 -6.84 -0.53
C GLY A 41 -4.79 -5.77 -1.62
N GLN A 42 -5.67 -4.76 -1.56
CA GLN A 42 -5.69 -3.64 -2.48
C GLN A 42 -4.46 -2.74 -2.36
N ALA A 43 -4.08 -2.34 -1.14
CA ALA A 43 -2.92 -1.50 -0.88
C ALA A 43 -1.62 -2.16 -1.35
N TYR A 44 -1.44 -3.46 -1.09
CA TYR A 44 -0.29 -4.22 -1.59
C TYR A 44 -0.29 -4.29 -3.12
N GLY A 45 -1.43 -4.61 -3.76
CA GLY A 45 -1.49 -4.68 -5.22
C GLY A 45 -1.19 -3.34 -5.89
N MET A 46 -1.70 -2.25 -5.34
CA MET A 46 -1.40 -0.88 -5.80
C MET A 46 0.08 -0.53 -5.60
N ALA A 47 0.63 -0.85 -4.43
CA ALA A 47 2.03 -0.60 -4.12
C ALA A 47 2.98 -1.41 -5.01
N GLU A 48 2.68 -2.68 -5.30
CA GLU A 48 3.47 -3.50 -6.22
C GLU A 48 3.44 -2.95 -7.65
N LYS A 49 2.27 -2.46 -8.09
CA LYS A 49 2.10 -1.83 -9.40
C LYS A 49 2.89 -0.51 -9.51
N ALA A 50 2.84 0.34 -8.48
CA ALA A 50 3.56 1.61 -8.45
C ALA A 50 5.08 1.41 -8.30
N TRP A 51 5.49 0.49 -7.43
CA TRP A 51 6.90 0.20 -7.18
C TRP A 51 7.55 -0.60 -8.30
N GLY A 52 6.76 -1.32 -9.10
CA GLY A 52 7.24 -2.16 -10.19
C GLY A 52 7.98 -3.42 -9.74
N ARG A 53 7.82 -3.83 -8.47
CA ARG A 53 8.37 -5.07 -7.92
C ARG A 53 7.46 -5.63 -6.84
N LYS A 54 7.51 -6.96 -6.65
CA LYS A 54 6.77 -7.62 -5.57
C LYS A 54 7.28 -7.18 -4.21
N ILE A 55 6.35 -6.90 -3.30
CA ILE A 55 6.69 -6.53 -1.92
C ILE A 55 6.74 -7.82 -1.11
N PRO A 56 7.88 -8.15 -0.48
CA PRO A 56 7.97 -9.33 0.38
C PRO A 56 7.02 -9.15 1.57
N ARG A 57 5.92 -9.92 1.53
CA ARG A 57 5.06 -10.16 2.68
C ARG A 57 5.86 -11.08 3.59
N GLY A 58 6.29 -10.56 4.74
CA GLY A 58 7.11 -11.31 5.68
C GLY A 58 6.48 -12.69 5.94
N ASN A 59 7.32 -13.71 5.91
CA ASN A 59 6.95 -15.08 6.31
C ASN A 59 6.66 -15.13 7.80
#